data_AF-A0A7S4C509-F1
#
_entry.id   AF-A0A7S4C509-F1
#
_cell.length_a   1.000
_cell.length_b   1.000
_cell.length_c   1.000
_cell.angle_alpha   90.00
_cell.angle_beta   90.00
_cell.angle_gamma   90.00
#
_symmetry.space_group_name_H-M   'P 1'
#
loop_
_entity.id
_entity.type
_entity.pdbx_description
1 polymer ?
#
loop_
_entity_poly.entity_id
_entity_poly.type
_entity_poly.pdbx_seq_one_letter_code
_entity_poly.pdbx_strand_id
1 'polypeptide(L)'
;GGDGGGGGALHSLVGKSNSGRAASVVTVEEAEDDAEDDVEASFQRPAFAVDGEPQDEDAPPCDGLEYLRRVRKEASSLPQIVRKTAVHYDVMKGGDELKQKNAGRGAGSADDDEPRTCSTSWQISAADLPATPRQLLPRREWEDLLLADFTLLRAKLRAAVVDDNPTGRSASPALPPLADLSSWEALCMGSTRGCDGTPPTLRLLLRLDQAKCMAAAAAVQARVDKEGALSEMAARWAFALLARLERALPSEHAATLRALLRTC
;
A
#
# COMPACT_ATOMS: atom_id res chain seq x y z
N GLY A 1 34.17 22.34 52.61
CA GLY A 1 35.53 22.81 52.95
C GLY A 1 36.53 21.93 52.24
N GLY A 2 37.55 22.55 51.61
CA GLY A 2 38.66 21.92 50.88
C GLY A 2 38.29 21.55 49.44
N ASP A 3 38.68 22.23 48.36
CA ASP A 3 39.96 22.86 47.94
C ASP A 3 41.03 21.86 47.43
N GLY A 4 41.61 22.20 46.26
CA GLY A 4 42.76 21.56 45.61
C GLY A 4 42.42 20.92 44.25
N GLY A 5 42.79 21.42 43.07
CA GLY A 5 43.77 22.44 42.69
C GLY A 5 45.09 21.83 42.23
N GLY A 6 45.35 21.80 40.91
CA GLY A 6 46.65 21.52 40.29
C GLY A 6 46.48 21.01 38.84
N GLY A 7 46.98 21.62 37.77
CA GLY A 7 48.03 22.63 37.60
C GLY A 7 49.29 22.01 36.99
N GLY A 8 49.68 22.44 35.78
CA GLY A 8 50.99 22.15 35.16
C GLY A 8 50.91 21.94 33.63
N ALA A 9 51.06 22.98 32.81
CA ALA A 9 52.33 23.55 32.27
C ALA A 9 52.90 22.70 31.12
N LEU A 10 52.69 23.08 29.85
CA LEU A 10 53.47 24.05 29.06
C LEU A 10 54.99 23.81 29.13
N HIS A 11 55.54 23.27 28.04
CA HIS A 11 56.96 23.41 27.70
C HIS A 11 57.09 23.99 26.30
N SER A 12 57.77 25.12 26.25
CA SER A 12 58.22 25.83 25.04
C SER A 12 59.61 25.31 24.65
N LEU A 13 59.97 25.38 23.36
CA LEU A 13 61.20 26.02 22.85
C LEU A 13 61.63 25.52 21.45
N VAL A 14 61.94 26.51 20.59
CA VAL A 14 62.98 26.53 19.53
C VAL A 14 62.67 25.67 18.28
N GLY A 15 62.57 26.23 17.08
CA GLY A 15 63.34 27.31 16.47
C GLY A 15 64.25 26.72 15.39
N LYS A 16 63.93 26.97 14.11
CA LYS A 16 64.85 26.86 12.97
C LYS A 16 64.27 27.62 11.78
N SER A 17 64.86 28.78 11.54
CA SER A 17 64.77 29.53 10.30
C SER A 17 65.25 28.66 9.12
N ASN A 18 64.50 28.65 8.02
CA ASN A 18 65.10 28.36 6.73
C ASN A 18 64.60 29.37 5.69
N SER A 19 65.59 29.86 4.96
CA SER A 19 65.54 30.95 4.00
C SER A 19 64.95 30.48 2.67
N GLY A 20 64.15 31.36 2.07
CA GLY A 20 64.07 31.58 0.63
C GLY A 20 63.55 30.44 -0.24
N ARG A 21 62.32 30.60 -0.74
CA ARG A 21 62.01 30.56 -2.18
C ARG A 21 60.57 31.01 -2.42
N ALA A 22 60.41 32.07 -3.22
CA ALA A 22 59.12 32.52 -3.71
C ALA A 22 58.48 31.41 -4.57
N ALA A 23 57.27 31.02 -4.20
CA ALA A 23 56.34 30.30 -5.05
C ALA A 23 54.95 30.87 -4.77
N SER A 24 54.41 31.58 -5.75
CA SER A 24 53.07 32.14 -5.79
C SER A 24 52.06 31.00 -5.65
N VAL A 25 51.42 30.88 -4.50
CA VAL A 25 50.30 29.98 -4.29
C VAL A 25 49.03 30.74 -4.65
N VAL A 26 48.33 30.27 -5.67
CA VAL A 26 46.98 30.71 -6.01
C VAL A 26 46.08 30.12 -4.94
N THR A 27 45.57 30.97 -4.05
CA THR A 27 44.53 30.60 -3.09
C THR A 27 43.24 30.42 -3.87
N VAL A 28 42.79 29.18 -3.99
CA VAL A 28 41.42 28.85 -4.38
C VAL A 28 40.57 29.17 -3.16
N GLU A 29 39.78 30.23 -3.24
CA GLU A 29 38.74 30.48 -2.25
C GLU A 29 37.62 29.45 -2.52
N GLU A 30 37.55 28.43 -1.68
CA GLU A 30 36.40 27.54 -1.59
C GLU A 30 35.26 28.34 -0.98
N ALA A 31 34.29 28.73 -1.81
CA ALA A 31 33.04 29.30 -1.35
C ALA A 31 32.20 28.18 -0.71
N GLU A 32 31.95 28.30 0.59
CA GLU A 32 30.98 27.47 1.31
C GLU A 32 29.56 27.89 0.88
N ASP A 33 29.02 27.21 -0.14
CA ASP A 33 27.63 27.37 -0.58
C ASP A 33 26.68 26.67 0.41
N ASP A 34 26.38 27.34 1.52
CA ASP A 34 25.36 26.93 2.51
C ASP A 34 23.99 27.54 2.11
N ALA A 35 23.51 27.18 0.91
CA ALA A 35 22.19 27.56 0.43
C ALA A 35 21.18 26.44 0.77
N GLU A 36 20.34 26.72 1.76
CA GLU A 36 19.27 25.85 2.23
C GLU A 36 18.40 25.34 1.07
N ASP A 37 18.31 24.02 0.99
CA ASP A 37 17.67 23.19 -0.05
C ASP A 37 16.13 23.32 0.04
N ASP A 38 15.57 24.42 -0.46
CA ASP A 38 14.11 24.59 -0.67
C ASP A 38 13.76 24.52 -2.17
N VAL A 39 14.21 23.46 -2.83
CA VAL A 39 13.68 23.08 -4.14
C VAL A 39 12.75 21.90 -3.98
N GLU A 40 11.47 22.19 -3.74
CA GLU A 40 10.37 21.27 -4.06
C GLU A 40 10.59 20.78 -5.51
N ALA A 41 11.15 19.58 -5.62
CA ALA A 41 11.76 19.09 -6.83
C ALA A 41 10.69 19.00 -7.93
N SER A 42 10.84 19.83 -8.97
CA SER A 42 10.24 19.52 -10.25
C SER A 42 10.57 18.06 -10.60
N PHE A 43 9.56 17.29 -11.05
CA PHE A 43 9.72 15.87 -11.42
C PHE A 43 10.90 15.61 -12.37
N GLN A 44 11.36 16.66 -13.06
CA GLN A 44 12.63 16.71 -13.76
C GLN A 44 13.53 17.76 -13.09
N ARG A 45 14.55 17.31 -12.34
CA ARG A 45 15.61 18.19 -11.83
C ARG A 45 16.55 18.56 -12.98
N PRO A 46 16.91 19.85 -13.18
CA PRO A 46 17.86 20.25 -14.22
C PRO A 46 19.22 19.56 -14.02
N ALA A 47 19.77 18.97 -15.08
CA ALA A 47 21.09 18.33 -15.02
C ALA A 47 22.25 19.34 -15.03
N PHE A 48 22.01 20.56 -15.52
CA PHE A 48 23.00 21.63 -15.62
C PHE A 48 22.40 22.93 -15.08
N ALA A 49 23.19 23.68 -14.30
CA ALA A 49 22.87 25.05 -13.93
C ALA A 49 23.16 25.97 -15.13
N VAL A 50 22.11 26.58 -15.67
CA VAL A 50 22.20 27.42 -16.88
C VAL A 50 21.49 28.74 -16.59
N ASP A 51 22.29 29.77 -16.34
CA ASP A 51 21.82 31.13 -16.02
C ASP A 51 22.11 32.12 -17.16
N GLY A 52 21.28 33.17 -17.24
CA GLY A 52 21.43 34.29 -18.19
C GLY A 52 20.75 34.11 -19.54
N GLU A 53 20.73 35.20 -20.32
CA GLU A 53 20.16 35.26 -21.68
C GLU A 53 21.18 34.86 -22.77
N PRO A 54 20.73 34.42 -23.95
CA PRO A 54 21.62 34.18 -25.09
C PRO A 54 22.20 35.49 -25.66
N GLN A 55 23.44 35.45 -26.13
CA GLN A 55 24.19 36.62 -26.60
C GLN A 55 23.88 36.98 -28.06
N ASP A 56 24.07 36.03 -28.99
CA ASP A 56 23.77 36.19 -30.42
C ASP A 56 22.87 35.05 -30.91
N GLU A 57 21.70 35.32 -31.47
CA GLU A 57 20.77 34.25 -31.89
C GLU A 57 21.02 33.74 -33.32
N ASP A 58 21.59 34.59 -34.18
CA ASP A 58 21.79 34.32 -35.61
C ASP A 58 23.15 33.67 -35.93
N ALA A 59 24.10 33.69 -34.99
CA ALA A 59 25.40 33.05 -35.13
C ALA A 59 25.40 31.65 -34.46
N PRO A 60 26.18 30.67 -34.93
CA PRO A 60 26.34 29.39 -34.23
C PRO A 60 26.78 29.59 -32.76
N PRO A 61 26.35 28.74 -31.81
CA PRO A 61 26.77 28.85 -30.42
C PRO A 61 28.27 28.61 -30.29
N CYS A 62 28.95 29.47 -29.55
CA CYS A 62 30.38 29.39 -29.30
C CYS A 62 30.71 28.36 -28.21
N ASP A 63 29.71 27.95 -27.41
CA ASP A 63 29.82 27.10 -26.22
C ASP A 63 28.53 26.26 -26.00
N GLY A 64 28.65 25.11 -25.33
CA GLY A 64 27.54 24.29 -24.86
C GLY A 64 26.60 24.98 -23.86
N LEU A 65 27.07 25.85 -22.96
CA LEU A 65 26.18 26.62 -22.08
C LEU A 65 25.39 27.67 -22.86
N GLU A 66 26.01 28.32 -23.84
CA GLU A 66 25.33 29.24 -24.74
C GLU A 66 24.23 28.51 -25.54
N TYR A 67 24.53 27.30 -26.02
CA TYR A 67 23.53 26.43 -26.64
C TYR A 67 22.36 26.14 -25.68
N LEU A 68 22.63 25.77 -24.43
CA LEU A 68 21.57 25.48 -23.45
C LEU A 68 20.72 26.72 -23.10
N ARG A 69 21.30 27.93 -23.06
CA ARG A 69 20.54 29.18 -22.90
C ARG A 69 19.58 29.41 -24.06
N ARG A 70 20.04 29.21 -25.30
CA ARG A 70 19.20 29.30 -26.50
C ARG A 70 18.09 28.26 -26.50
N VAL A 71 18.41 27.01 -26.15
CA VAL A 71 17.40 25.93 -26.01
C VAL A 71 16.37 26.27 -24.94
N ARG A 72 16.77 26.83 -23.80
CA ARG A 72 15.86 27.25 -22.73
C ARG A 72 14.91 28.35 -23.20
N LYS A 73 15.44 29.33 -23.94
CA LYS A 73 14.65 30.41 -24.55
C LYS A 73 13.71 29.89 -25.65
N GLU A 74 14.19 29.05 -26.56
CA GLU A 74 13.37 28.41 -27.59
C GLU A 74 12.26 27.55 -26.97
N ALA A 75 12.58 26.70 -26.00
CA ALA A 75 11.61 25.87 -25.29
C ALA A 75 10.57 26.72 -24.54
N SER A 76 10.95 27.89 -24.01
CA SER A 76 10.01 28.83 -23.39
C SER A 76 9.03 29.45 -24.38
N SER A 77 9.39 29.51 -25.68
CA SER A 77 8.50 29.97 -26.75
C SER A 77 7.51 28.89 -27.21
N LEU A 78 7.77 27.62 -26.89
CA LEU A 78 6.92 26.49 -27.26
C LEU A 78 5.80 26.27 -26.23
N PRO A 79 4.62 25.79 -26.65
CA PRO A 79 3.55 25.42 -25.73
C PRO A 79 3.97 24.21 -24.88
N GLN A 80 3.83 24.30 -23.56
CA GLN A 80 4.19 23.20 -22.64
C GLN A 80 3.39 21.92 -22.86
N ILE A 81 2.16 22.03 -23.38
CA ILE A 81 1.28 20.88 -23.61
C ILE A 81 0.70 21.00 -25.01
N VAL A 82 1.00 20.01 -25.86
CA VAL A 82 0.40 19.86 -27.19
C VAL A 82 -0.54 18.65 -27.18
N ARG A 83 -1.80 18.86 -27.54
CA ARG A 83 -2.78 17.78 -27.72
C ARG A 83 -3.00 17.56 -29.21
N LYS A 84 -2.63 16.38 -29.72
CA LYS A 84 -2.97 15.98 -31.08
C LYS A 84 -4.27 15.18 -31.06
N THR A 85 -5.34 15.74 -31.60
CA THR A 85 -6.54 14.96 -31.90
C THR A 85 -6.23 14.04 -33.08
N ALA A 86 -6.39 12.73 -32.89
CA ALA A 86 -6.24 11.79 -33.98
C ALA A 86 -7.34 12.07 -35.02
N VAL A 87 -6.95 12.55 -36.19
CA VAL A 87 -7.86 12.57 -37.35
C VAL A 87 -7.90 11.13 -37.85
N HIS A 88 -9.07 10.52 -37.82
CA HIS A 88 -9.31 9.19 -38.36
C HIS A 88 -9.04 9.22 -39.86
N TYR A 89 -7.95 8.61 -40.33
CA TYR A 89 -7.71 8.46 -41.76
C TYR A 89 -8.54 7.27 -42.24
N ASP A 90 -9.68 7.52 -42.88
CA ASP A 90 -10.39 6.49 -43.64
C ASP A 90 -9.54 6.10 -44.86
N VAL A 91 -8.75 5.04 -44.71
CA VAL A 91 -8.02 4.43 -45.82
C VAL A 91 -9.00 3.63 -46.66
N MET A 92 -9.61 4.30 -47.64
CA MET A 92 -10.14 3.65 -48.83
C MET A 92 -8.98 3.19 -49.72
N LYS A 93 -8.54 1.93 -49.56
CA LYS A 93 -8.25 0.96 -50.65
C LYS A 93 -7.48 -0.26 -50.15
N GLY A 94 -8.14 -1.41 -50.23
CA GLY A 94 -7.69 -2.56 -51.04
C GLY A 94 -6.52 -3.40 -50.54
N GLY A 95 -6.82 -4.67 -50.24
CA GLY A 95 -5.84 -5.76 -50.35
C GLY A 95 -5.63 -6.52 -49.05
N ASP A 96 -6.28 -7.68 -48.99
CA ASP A 96 -5.96 -8.94 -48.28
C ASP A 96 -4.97 -9.00 -47.11
N GLU A 97 -5.31 -9.91 -46.19
CA GLU A 97 -4.45 -10.54 -45.19
C GLU A 97 -4.02 -9.72 -43.97
N LEU A 98 -4.91 -9.66 -42.97
CA LEU A 98 -4.60 -10.25 -41.64
C LEU A 98 -5.89 -10.33 -40.81
N LYS A 99 -6.62 -11.45 -40.91
CA LYS A 99 -7.78 -11.72 -40.06
C LYS A 99 -7.79 -13.16 -39.57
N GLN A 100 -6.91 -13.45 -38.62
CA GLN A 100 -7.04 -14.56 -37.67
C GLN A 100 -6.06 -14.27 -36.54
N LYS A 101 -6.52 -13.80 -35.39
CA LYS A 101 -6.96 -14.69 -34.32
C LYS A 101 -7.75 -13.91 -33.26
N ASN A 102 -8.62 -14.65 -32.58
CA ASN A 102 -9.39 -14.33 -31.38
C ASN A 102 -10.73 -13.62 -31.59
N ALA A 103 -11.72 -14.41 -31.99
CA ALA A 103 -13.07 -14.27 -31.45
C ALA A 103 -13.67 -15.67 -31.26
N GLY A 104 -13.79 -16.07 -29.99
CA GLY A 104 -14.63 -17.19 -29.59
C GLY A 104 -16.09 -16.90 -29.93
N ARG A 105 -16.79 -17.98 -30.24
CA ARG A 105 -18.20 -18.06 -30.63
C ARG A 105 -19.13 -17.28 -29.70
N GLY A 106 -20.01 -16.49 -30.30
CA GLY A 106 -21.22 -15.96 -29.68
C GLY A 106 -22.14 -15.42 -30.77
N ALA A 107 -23.17 -16.18 -31.13
CA ALA A 107 -24.20 -15.80 -32.09
C ALA A 107 -25.21 -14.85 -31.41
N GLY A 108 -25.61 -13.77 -32.08
CA GLY A 108 -26.70 -12.93 -31.59
C GLY A 108 -26.79 -11.56 -32.26
N SER A 109 -27.69 -11.48 -33.25
CA SER A 109 -28.52 -10.37 -33.75
C SER A 109 -27.98 -8.94 -33.93
N ALA A 110 -28.53 -8.34 -34.98
CA ALA A 110 -28.32 -7.00 -35.52
C ALA A 110 -28.86 -5.87 -34.63
N ASP A 111 -28.41 -4.67 -35.00
CA ASP A 111 -28.89 -3.33 -34.60
C ASP A 111 -28.34 -2.79 -33.27
N ASP A 112 -27.20 -2.08 -33.36
CA ASP A 112 -27.03 -0.70 -32.86
C ASP A 112 -25.57 -0.23 -33.04
N ASP A 113 -25.42 0.93 -33.67
CA ASP A 113 -24.18 1.68 -33.89
C ASP A 113 -23.65 2.25 -32.56
N GLU A 114 -22.72 1.55 -31.90
CA GLU A 114 -21.93 2.13 -30.81
C GLU A 114 -20.44 1.81 -31.01
N PRO A 115 -19.54 2.81 -31.01
CA PRO A 115 -18.12 2.58 -31.18
C PRO A 115 -17.61 1.75 -30.00
N ARG A 116 -17.28 0.49 -30.28
CA ARG A 116 -16.63 -0.43 -29.33
C ARG A 116 -15.32 0.18 -28.87
N THR A 117 -15.37 0.83 -27.72
CA THR A 117 -14.18 1.17 -26.96
C THR A 117 -13.43 -0.14 -26.73
N CYS A 118 -12.12 -0.14 -27.02
CA CYS A 118 -11.20 -1.16 -26.52
C CYS A 118 -11.11 -0.97 -25.01
N SER A 119 -12.17 -1.37 -24.30
CA SER A 119 -12.14 -1.53 -22.87
C SER A 119 -11.38 -2.82 -22.62
N THR A 120 -10.06 -2.74 -22.57
CA THR A 120 -9.31 -3.65 -21.72
C THR A 120 -9.79 -3.34 -20.32
N SER A 121 -10.86 -4.04 -19.92
CA SER A 121 -11.51 -3.85 -18.63
C SER A 121 -10.56 -4.32 -17.56
N TRP A 122 -9.70 -3.42 -17.09
CA TRP A 122 -8.91 -3.59 -15.87
C TRP A 122 -9.79 -3.60 -14.62
N GLN A 123 -11.08 -3.31 -14.78
CA GLN A 123 -12.09 -3.46 -13.76
C GLN A 123 -12.63 -4.90 -13.77
N ILE A 124 -11.93 -5.80 -13.08
CA ILE A 124 -12.65 -6.78 -12.27
C ILE A 124 -13.15 -5.98 -11.05
N SER A 125 -14.12 -5.08 -11.28
CA SER A 125 -14.81 -4.40 -10.18
C SER A 125 -15.63 -5.48 -9.51
N ALA A 126 -15.11 -6.01 -8.40
CA ALA A 126 -15.83 -7.00 -7.63
C ALA A 126 -17.21 -6.42 -7.32
N ALA A 127 -18.26 -7.12 -7.76
CA ALA A 127 -19.63 -6.62 -7.71
C ALA A 127 -19.95 -5.97 -6.36
N ASP A 128 -20.68 -4.86 -6.41
CA ASP A 128 -21.18 -4.21 -5.22
C ASP A 128 -21.99 -5.20 -4.38
N LEU A 129 -22.02 -5.00 -3.06
CA LEU A 129 -22.83 -5.85 -2.20
C LEU A 129 -24.28 -5.82 -2.69
N PRO A 130 -24.97 -6.97 -2.73
CA PRO A 130 -26.38 -7.00 -3.10
C PRO A 130 -27.17 -6.08 -2.17
N ALA A 131 -28.08 -5.28 -2.73
CA ALA A 131 -28.86 -4.34 -1.94
C ALA A 131 -29.74 -5.11 -0.93
N THR A 132 -29.52 -4.88 0.37
CA THR A 132 -30.31 -5.51 1.42
C THR A 132 -31.77 -5.06 1.29
N PRO A 133 -32.74 -5.99 1.27
CA PRO A 133 -34.14 -5.64 1.17
C PRO A 133 -34.57 -4.78 2.36
N ARG A 134 -35.37 -3.73 2.11
CA ARG A 134 -35.69 -2.68 3.11
C ARG A 134 -36.32 -3.21 4.40
N GLN A 135 -36.96 -4.38 4.37
CA GLN A 135 -37.60 -4.95 5.57
C GLN A 135 -36.58 -5.60 6.52
N LEU A 136 -35.37 -5.91 6.04
CA LEU A 136 -34.27 -6.49 6.82
C LEU A 136 -33.19 -5.46 7.16
N LEU A 137 -33.36 -4.20 6.73
CA LEU A 137 -32.41 -3.15 7.06
C LEU A 137 -32.50 -2.83 8.55
N PRO A 138 -31.39 -2.96 9.30
CA PRO A 138 -31.38 -2.59 10.71
C PRO A 138 -31.66 -1.09 10.89
N ARG A 139 -32.19 -0.73 12.07
CA ARG A 139 -32.38 0.68 12.42
C ARG A 139 -31.03 1.30 12.79
N ARG A 140 -30.83 2.56 12.42
CA ARG A 140 -29.60 3.31 12.74
C ARG A 140 -29.27 3.32 14.25
N GLU A 141 -30.28 3.48 15.10
CA GLU A 141 -30.12 3.42 16.56
C GLU A 141 -29.55 2.07 17.04
N TRP A 142 -29.96 0.97 16.41
CA TRP A 142 -29.47 -0.36 16.74
C TRP A 142 -28.04 -0.56 16.22
N GLU A 143 -27.73 -0.06 15.02
CA GLU A 143 -26.38 -0.08 14.47
C GLU A 143 -25.39 0.67 15.37
N ASP A 144 -25.76 1.88 15.82
CA ASP A 144 -24.92 2.70 16.70
C ASP A 144 -24.66 1.99 18.05
N LEU A 145 -25.68 1.36 18.63
CA LEU A 145 -25.55 0.57 19.86
C LEU A 145 -24.66 -0.67 19.66
N LEU A 146 -24.88 -1.41 18.58
CA LEU A 146 -24.08 -2.59 18.23
C LEU A 146 -22.60 -2.21 18.09
N LEU A 147 -22.32 -1.12 17.38
CA LEU A 147 -20.96 -0.62 17.18
C LEU A 147 -20.34 -0.19 18.51
N ALA A 148 -21.08 0.53 19.36
CA ALA A 148 -20.61 0.91 20.69
C ALA A 148 -20.24 -0.33 21.53
N ASP A 149 -21.12 -1.32 21.62
CA ASP A 149 -20.88 -2.56 22.35
C ASP A 149 -19.68 -3.34 21.78
N PHE A 150 -19.55 -3.37 20.45
CA PHE A 150 -18.45 -4.02 19.77
C PHE A 150 -17.11 -3.33 20.05
N THR A 151 -17.07 -1.99 20.07
CA THR A 151 -15.85 -1.25 20.45
C THR A 151 -15.44 -1.53 21.90
N LEU A 152 -16.41 -1.63 22.80
CA LEU A 152 -16.17 -1.95 24.21
C LEU A 152 -15.68 -3.39 24.38
N LEU A 153 -16.26 -4.35 23.65
CA LEU A 153 -15.77 -5.73 23.61
C LEU A 153 -14.30 -5.78 23.16
N ARG A 154 -13.96 -5.06 22.08
CA ARG A 154 -12.57 -4.99 21.57
C ARG A 154 -11.62 -4.38 22.59
N ALA A 155 -12.02 -3.34 23.30
CA ALA A 155 -11.22 -2.74 24.36
C ALA A 155 -10.97 -3.74 25.51
N LYS A 156 -12.01 -4.45 25.95
CA LYS A 156 -11.90 -5.49 26.98
C LYS A 156 -11.00 -6.64 26.56
N LEU A 157 -11.12 -7.14 25.32
CA LEU A 157 -10.27 -8.22 24.80
C LEU A 157 -8.79 -7.82 24.69
N ARG A 158 -8.49 -6.54 24.45
CA ARG A 158 -7.11 -6.04 24.43
C ARG A 158 -6.51 -5.89 25.83
N ALA A 159 -7.33 -5.51 26.80
CA ALA A 159 -6.90 -5.38 28.19
C ALA A 159 -6.83 -6.73 28.93
N ALA A 160 -7.50 -7.76 28.41
CA ALA A 160 -7.50 -9.09 29.02
C ALA A 160 -6.14 -9.77 28.85
N VAL A 161 -5.49 -10.08 29.98
CA VAL A 161 -4.29 -10.91 30.05
C VAL A 161 -4.71 -12.32 30.48
N VAL A 162 -4.06 -13.34 29.92
CA VAL A 162 -4.27 -14.73 30.35
C VAL A 162 -3.50 -14.93 31.64
N ASP A 163 -4.21 -15.14 32.76
CA ASP A 163 -3.59 -15.74 33.94
C ASP A 163 -3.33 -17.22 33.63
N ASP A 164 -2.08 -17.57 33.36
CA ASP A 164 -1.61 -18.94 33.14
C ASP A 164 -1.63 -19.76 34.44
N ASN A 165 -2.73 -19.74 35.20
CA ASN A 165 -2.91 -20.61 36.34
C ASN A 165 -3.50 -21.96 35.88
N PRO A 166 -2.75 -23.08 35.93
CA PRO A 166 -3.17 -24.37 35.39
C PRO A 166 -4.24 -25.08 36.24
N THR A 167 -4.76 -24.47 37.32
CA THR A 167 -5.61 -25.17 38.31
C THR A 167 -7.07 -25.41 37.88
N GLY A 168 -7.44 -25.16 36.62
CA GLY A 168 -8.81 -25.38 36.13
C GLY A 168 -8.85 -26.10 34.78
N ARG A 169 -9.25 -27.38 34.82
CA ARG A 169 -9.43 -28.32 33.68
C ARG A 169 -10.33 -27.78 32.57
N SER A 170 -9.81 -26.90 31.72
CA SER A 170 -10.34 -26.69 30.39
C SER A 170 -9.14 -26.71 29.46
N ALA A 171 -8.87 -27.90 28.90
CA ALA A 171 -7.85 -28.09 27.90
C ALA A 171 -8.28 -27.30 26.66
N SER A 172 -7.71 -26.09 26.51
CA SER A 172 -7.88 -25.33 25.28
C SER A 172 -7.28 -26.17 24.14
N PRO A 173 -7.97 -26.32 23.00
CA PRO A 173 -7.50 -27.17 21.91
C PRO A 173 -6.10 -26.75 21.46
N ALA A 174 -5.34 -27.71 20.96
CA ALA A 174 -4.06 -27.43 20.31
C ALA A 174 -4.32 -26.55 19.08
N LEU A 175 -3.49 -25.52 18.90
CA LEU A 175 -3.61 -24.62 17.76
C LEU A 175 -3.00 -25.28 16.52
N PRO A 176 -3.70 -25.31 15.38
CA PRO A 176 -3.16 -25.82 14.13
C PRO A 176 -1.94 -25.02 13.64
N PRO A 177 -1.11 -25.61 12.78
CA PRO A 177 -0.12 -24.88 12.00
C PRO A 177 -0.77 -23.81 11.11
N LEU A 178 -0.12 -22.66 10.93
CA LEU A 178 -0.66 -21.53 10.15
C LEU A 178 -1.02 -21.91 8.70
N ALA A 179 -0.24 -22.79 8.08
CA ALA A 179 -0.43 -23.20 6.69
C ALA A 179 -1.58 -24.21 6.49
N ASP A 180 -2.10 -24.82 7.57
CA ASP A 180 -3.06 -25.91 7.46
C ASP A 180 -4.51 -25.42 7.57
N LEU A 181 -5.04 -24.90 6.46
CA LEU A 181 -6.43 -24.45 6.35
C LEU A 181 -7.45 -25.53 6.75
N SER A 182 -7.18 -26.80 6.45
CA SER A 182 -8.14 -27.89 6.74
C SER A 182 -8.25 -28.14 8.24
N SER A 183 -7.13 -28.04 8.97
CA SER A 183 -7.13 -28.13 10.43
C SER A 183 -7.79 -26.92 11.08
N TRP A 184 -7.64 -25.71 10.51
CA TRP A 184 -8.37 -24.52 10.98
C TRP A 184 -9.88 -24.63 10.74
N GLU A 185 -10.31 -25.17 9.58
CA GLU A 185 -11.72 -25.46 9.31
C GLU A 185 -12.28 -26.46 10.33
N ALA A 186 -11.54 -27.54 10.62
CA ALA A 186 -11.94 -28.55 11.60
C ALA A 186 -12.00 -27.99 13.02
N LEU A 187 -11.09 -27.09 13.40
CA LEU A 187 -11.11 -26.42 14.70
C LEU A 187 -12.36 -25.54 14.84
N CYS A 188 -12.67 -24.73 13.83
CA CYS A 188 -13.74 -23.72 13.93
C CYS A 188 -15.13 -24.34 13.76
N MET A 189 -15.30 -25.22 12.78
CA MET A 189 -16.62 -25.70 12.32
C MET A 189 -16.81 -27.21 12.49
N GLY A 190 -15.74 -27.93 12.87
CA GLY A 190 -15.79 -29.37 13.06
C GLY A 190 -15.34 -30.14 11.81
N SER A 191 -14.98 -31.40 12.02
CA SER A 191 -14.71 -32.30 10.90
C SER A 191 -16.01 -32.97 10.46
N THR A 192 -16.12 -33.30 9.17
CA THR A 192 -17.21 -34.14 8.62
C THR A 192 -17.32 -35.51 9.29
N ARG A 193 -16.33 -35.88 10.12
CA ARG A 193 -16.26 -37.12 10.91
C ARG A 193 -17.01 -37.09 12.25
N GLY A 194 -17.80 -36.05 12.54
CA GLY A 194 -18.77 -36.06 13.66
C GLY A 194 -18.29 -35.44 14.98
N CYS A 195 -17.28 -34.57 14.95
CA CYS A 195 -16.95 -33.70 16.07
C CYS A 195 -17.46 -32.29 15.79
N ASP A 196 -18.34 -31.79 16.67
CA ASP A 196 -18.82 -30.41 16.61
C ASP A 196 -17.63 -29.45 16.73
N GLY A 197 -17.62 -28.39 15.91
CA GLY A 197 -16.57 -27.38 15.95
C GLY A 197 -16.39 -26.79 17.35
N THR A 198 -15.14 -26.45 17.69
CA THR A 198 -14.87 -25.82 18.99
C THR A 198 -15.40 -24.38 18.97
N PRO A 199 -16.19 -23.93 19.96
CA PRO A 199 -16.64 -22.55 19.99
C PRO A 199 -15.47 -21.60 20.32
N PRO A 200 -15.53 -20.34 19.86
CA PRO A 200 -14.49 -19.34 20.13
C PRO A 200 -14.53 -18.90 21.59
N THR A 201 -13.95 -19.70 22.47
CA THR A 201 -13.83 -19.38 23.91
C THR A 201 -12.80 -18.27 24.13
N LEU A 202 -13.00 -17.46 25.18
CA LEU A 202 -12.10 -16.36 25.51
C LEU A 202 -10.63 -16.81 25.64
N ARG A 203 -10.39 -17.94 26.31
CA ARG A 203 -9.04 -18.51 26.46
C ARG A 203 -8.40 -18.85 25.12
N LEU A 204 -9.18 -19.37 24.18
CA LEU A 204 -8.69 -19.68 22.83
C LEU A 204 -8.38 -18.40 22.05
N LEU A 205 -9.28 -17.41 22.09
CA LEU A 205 -9.12 -16.12 21.40
C LEU A 205 -7.91 -15.32 21.87
N LEU A 206 -7.59 -15.37 23.16
CA LEU A 206 -6.42 -14.68 23.72
C LEU A 206 -5.09 -15.36 23.33
N ARG A 207 -5.10 -16.64 22.95
CA ARG A 207 -3.92 -17.36 22.42
C ARG A 207 -3.68 -17.13 20.93
N LEU A 208 -4.68 -16.61 20.20
CA LEU A 208 -4.55 -16.28 18.78
C LEU A 208 -3.82 -14.94 18.64
N ASP A 209 -2.64 -14.99 18.02
CA ASP A 209 -1.97 -13.80 17.48
C ASP A 209 -2.64 -13.35 16.17
N GLN A 210 -2.18 -12.24 15.61
CA GLN A 210 -2.73 -11.68 14.37
C GLN A 210 -2.67 -12.69 13.20
N ALA A 211 -1.56 -13.42 13.04
CA ALA A 211 -1.40 -14.40 11.96
C ALA A 211 -2.38 -15.57 12.10
N LYS A 212 -2.58 -16.08 13.31
CA LYS A 212 -3.53 -17.17 13.61
C LYS A 212 -4.99 -16.71 13.45
N CYS A 213 -5.31 -15.47 13.83
CA CYS A 213 -6.63 -14.89 13.58
C CYS A 213 -6.94 -14.87 12.08
N MET A 214 -5.95 -14.56 11.25
CA MET A 214 -6.09 -14.54 9.80
C MET A 214 -6.25 -15.93 9.19
N ALA A 215 -5.46 -16.91 9.64
CA ALA A 215 -5.62 -18.30 9.20
C ALA A 215 -7.02 -18.84 9.55
N ALA A 216 -7.52 -18.54 10.75
CA ALA A 216 -8.87 -18.90 11.16
C ALA A 216 -9.95 -18.18 10.33
N ALA A 217 -9.78 -16.88 10.03
CA ALA A 217 -10.72 -16.12 9.20
C ALA A 217 -10.77 -16.65 7.75
N ALA A 218 -9.62 -17.00 7.18
CA ALA A 218 -9.54 -17.61 5.86
C ALA A 218 -10.22 -19.00 5.83
N ALA A 219 -10.07 -19.80 6.88
CA ALA A 219 -10.76 -21.08 7.00
C ALA A 219 -12.28 -20.92 7.09
N VAL A 220 -12.77 -19.94 7.86
CA VAL A 220 -14.20 -19.60 7.93
C VAL A 220 -14.71 -19.18 6.55
N GLN A 221 -13.99 -18.29 5.85
CA GLN A 221 -14.34 -17.85 4.50
C GLN A 221 -14.41 -19.03 3.51
N ALA A 222 -13.36 -19.86 3.47
CA ALA A 222 -13.29 -21.01 2.57
C ALA A 222 -14.45 -21.98 2.81
N ARG A 223 -14.95 -22.09 4.05
CA ARG A 223 -16.12 -22.91 4.33
C ARG A 223 -17.42 -22.24 3.91
N VAL A 224 -17.60 -20.96 4.19
CA VAL A 224 -18.77 -20.19 3.75
C VAL A 224 -18.89 -20.22 2.22
N ASP A 225 -17.77 -20.14 1.49
CA ASP A 225 -17.75 -20.26 0.04
C ASP A 225 -18.14 -21.67 -0.46
N LYS A 226 -17.79 -22.73 0.27
CA LYS A 226 -18.18 -24.11 -0.06
C LYS A 226 -19.66 -24.40 0.23
N GLU A 227 -20.16 -23.91 1.35
CA GLU A 227 -21.54 -24.15 1.80
C GLU A 227 -22.54 -23.17 1.16
N GLY A 228 -22.07 -22.01 0.69
CA GLY A 228 -22.92 -20.96 0.13
C GLY A 228 -23.86 -20.31 1.14
N ALA A 229 -23.66 -20.56 2.44
CA ALA A 229 -24.48 -20.06 3.53
C ALA A 229 -23.64 -19.84 4.79
N LEU A 230 -24.07 -18.89 5.63
CA LEU A 230 -23.42 -18.59 6.91
C LEU A 230 -24.02 -19.47 8.02
N SER A 231 -23.31 -20.54 8.41
CA SER A 231 -23.64 -21.34 9.59
C SER A 231 -23.53 -20.52 10.89
N GLU A 232 -24.31 -20.86 11.92
CA GLU A 232 -24.24 -20.21 13.24
C GLU A 232 -22.83 -20.28 13.84
N MET A 233 -22.15 -21.42 13.67
CA MET A 233 -20.78 -21.58 14.16
C MET A 233 -19.81 -20.69 13.38
N ALA A 234 -19.99 -20.57 12.05
CA ALA A 234 -19.21 -19.68 11.21
C ALA A 234 -19.42 -18.21 11.60
N ALA A 235 -20.67 -17.80 11.88
CA ALA A 235 -21.00 -16.46 12.35
C ALA A 235 -20.36 -16.13 13.71
N ARG A 236 -20.40 -17.06 14.68
CA ARG A 236 -19.75 -16.90 15.99
C ARG A 236 -18.24 -16.71 15.85
N TRP A 237 -17.60 -17.52 15.02
CA TRP A 237 -16.17 -17.40 14.75
C TRP A 237 -15.83 -16.11 14.00
N ALA A 238 -16.59 -15.74 12.96
CA ALA A 238 -16.39 -14.49 12.25
C ALA A 238 -16.49 -13.28 13.20
N PHE A 239 -17.52 -13.23 14.05
CA PHE A 239 -17.69 -12.16 15.04
C PHE A 239 -16.55 -12.11 16.06
N ALA A 240 -16.13 -13.27 16.59
CA ALA A 240 -15.05 -13.34 17.57
C ALA A 240 -13.68 -12.96 16.97
N LEU A 241 -13.41 -13.37 15.73
CA LEU A 241 -12.20 -13.00 15.01
C LEU A 241 -12.19 -11.52 14.66
N LEU A 242 -13.32 -10.97 14.20
CA LEU A 242 -13.51 -9.53 14.02
C LEU A 242 -13.25 -8.75 15.31
N ALA A 243 -13.63 -9.27 16.47
CA ALA A 243 -13.34 -8.63 17.76
C ALA A 243 -11.84 -8.71 18.14
N ARG A 244 -11.08 -9.68 17.62
CA ARG A 244 -9.63 -9.82 17.87
C ARG A 244 -8.74 -9.11 16.86
N LEU A 245 -9.18 -8.98 15.61
CA LEU A 245 -8.39 -8.35 14.53
C LEU A 245 -7.91 -6.95 14.91
N GLU A 246 -6.64 -6.65 14.67
CA GLU A 246 -6.07 -5.33 14.97
C GLU A 246 -6.65 -4.22 14.08
N ARG A 247 -6.57 -2.96 14.54
CA ARG A 247 -7.24 -1.80 13.89
C ARG A 247 -6.62 -1.41 12.55
N ALA A 248 -5.34 -1.74 12.32
CA ALA A 248 -4.71 -1.58 11.02
C ALA A 248 -4.94 -2.87 10.22
N LEU A 249 -5.99 -2.89 9.39
CA LEU A 249 -6.26 -4.00 8.48
C LEU A 249 -5.36 -3.83 7.24
N PRO A 250 -4.32 -4.65 7.01
CA PRO A 250 -3.67 -4.72 5.71
C PRO A 250 -4.70 -5.05 4.62
N SER A 251 -4.39 -4.67 3.39
CA SER A 251 -5.29 -4.74 2.23
C SER A 251 -5.92 -6.12 2.03
N GLU A 252 -5.18 -7.19 2.33
CA GLU A 252 -5.63 -8.58 2.29
C GLU A 252 -6.82 -8.86 3.22
N HIS A 253 -6.79 -8.32 4.45
CA HIS A 253 -7.85 -8.56 5.44
C HIS A 253 -9.15 -7.84 5.05
N ALA A 254 -9.02 -6.66 4.46
CA ALA A 254 -10.19 -5.95 3.93
C ALA A 254 -10.77 -6.68 2.70
N ALA A 255 -9.96 -7.41 1.94
CA ALA A 255 -10.45 -8.21 0.82
C ALA A 255 -11.22 -9.45 1.31
N THR A 256 -10.71 -10.20 2.29
CA THR A 256 -11.39 -11.38 2.86
C THR A 256 -12.70 -11.01 3.54
N LEU A 257 -12.74 -9.90 4.30
CA LEU A 257 -13.98 -9.41 4.91
C LEU A 257 -15.02 -9.01 3.86
N ARG A 258 -14.61 -8.34 2.78
CA ARG A 258 -15.52 -8.01 1.68
C ARG A 258 -15.98 -9.25 0.92
N ALA A 259 -15.16 -10.31 0.83
CA ALA A 259 -15.61 -11.58 0.27
C ALA A 259 -16.69 -12.21 1.16
N LEU A 260 -16.48 -12.25 2.48
CA LEU A 260 -17.47 -12.76 3.44
C LEU A 260 -18.81 -12.02 3.33
N LEU A 261 -18.74 -10.68 3.29
CA LEU A 261 -19.94 -9.84 3.19
C LEU A 261 -20.67 -9.95 1.85
N ARG A 262 -20.02 -10.42 0.78
CA ARG A 262 -20.71 -10.65 -0.50
C ARG A 262 -21.44 -11.99 -0.52
N THR A 263 -21.00 -12.95 0.29
CA THR A 263 -21.65 -14.27 0.40
C THR A 263 -22.80 -14.26 1.41
N CYS A 264 -22.84 -13.28 2.33
CA CYS A 264 -23.92 -13.09 3.30
C CYS A 264 -25.02 -12.16 2.77
#